data_AF-A0A7J9R9P7-F1
#
_entry.id   AF-A0A7J9R9P7-F1
#
_cell.length_a   1.000
_cell.length_b   1.000
_cell.length_c   1.000
_cell.angle_alpha   90.00
_cell.angle_beta   90.00
_cell.angle_gamma   90.00
#
_symmetry.space_group_name_H-M   'P 1'
#
loop_
_entity.id
_entity.type
_entity.pdbx_description
1 polymer ?
#
loop_
_entity_poly.entity_id
_entity_poly.type
_entity_poly.pdbx_seq_one_letter_code
_entity_poly.pdbx_strand_id
1 'polypeptide(L)'
;MNVKLGVIIAGIFALGLFAPTAFAAPSAQIVMEKTTFSYGEKLFYTIEVSEVTGDLAIIHIRDESGKGSSAIPIEISQLRTEVPSLYPFEKEVFPEGKFFIDLQYSGAEYTAEFNLIDSGNVVIPFQTKQIAYSWVNNQVSSGILIDSIQKMVEEDAINIPYEIDRDHMEEIYIPEWMKITTIWWLEEKISDGTYANAFQNLIDRQIITI
;
A
#
# COMPACT_ATOMS: atom_id res chain seq x y z
N MET A 1 57.31 14.68 78.25
CA MET A 1 56.23 15.05 77.31
C MET A 1 56.13 13.91 76.31
N ASN A 2 55.18 12.99 76.51
CA ASN A 2 55.07 11.72 75.79
C ASN A 2 54.03 11.87 74.68
N VAL A 3 54.40 11.61 73.43
CA VAL A 3 53.44 11.48 72.32
C VAL A 3 53.31 9.99 71.98
N LYS A 4 52.12 9.44 72.20
CA LYS A 4 51.75 8.10 71.73
C LYS A 4 51.20 8.22 70.31
N LEU A 5 51.78 7.48 69.38
CA LEU A 5 51.33 7.34 68.00
C LEU A 5 50.21 6.27 67.95
N GLY A 6 48.98 6.69 67.65
CA GLY A 6 47.86 5.77 67.44
C GLY A 6 47.71 5.43 65.96
N VAL A 7 47.81 4.14 65.63
CA VAL A 7 47.52 3.60 64.30
C VAL A 7 46.03 3.33 64.20
N ILE A 8 45.34 3.92 63.22
CA ILE A 8 43.94 3.65 62.90
C ILE A 8 43.90 2.70 61.70
N ILE A 9 43.36 1.50 61.88
CA ILE A 9 43.09 0.53 60.81
C ILE A 9 41.68 0.83 60.31
N ALA A 10 41.56 1.32 59.06
CA ALA A 10 40.28 1.49 58.39
C ALA A 10 39.91 0.19 57.64
N GLY A 11 38.87 -0.50 58.09
CA GLY A 11 38.27 -1.62 57.38
C GLY A 11 37.34 -1.13 56.27
N ILE A 12 37.58 -1.55 55.03
CA ILE A 12 36.72 -1.28 53.88
C ILE A 12 35.55 -2.28 53.92
N PHE A 13 34.35 -1.78 54.17
CA PHE A 13 33.10 -2.53 54.02
C PHE A 13 32.57 -2.27 52.60
N ALA A 14 32.75 -3.21 51.68
CA ALA A 14 32.20 -3.12 50.34
C ALA A 14 30.69 -3.43 50.40
N LEU A 15 29.86 -2.38 50.42
CA LEU A 15 28.41 -2.50 50.19
C LEU A 15 28.20 -2.84 48.71
N GLY A 16 27.89 -4.10 48.41
CA GLY A 16 27.47 -4.52 47.08
C GLY A 16 26.09 -3.93 46.76
N LEU A 17 26.05 -2.91 45.89
CA LEU A 17 24.81 -2.40 45.31
C LEU A 17 24.31 -3.42 44.28
N PHE A 18 23.33 -4.23 44.66
CA PHE A 18 22.51 -4.96 43.70
C PHE A 18 21.56 -3.97 43.04
N ALA A 19 21.91 -3.48 41.85
CA ALA A 19 20.94 -2.79 41.01
C ALA A 19 19.97 -3.84 40.45
N PRO A 20 18.64 -3.67 40.59
CA PRO A 20 17.69 -4.51 39.88
C PRO A 20 17.91 -4.30 38.38
N THR A 21 18.06 -5.40 37.64
CA THR A 21 18.09 -5.37 36.18
C THR A 21 16.72 -4.89 35.68
N ALA A 22 16.65 -3.64 35.23
CA ALA A 22 15.49 -3.15 34.50
C ALA A 22 15.52 -3.76 33.08
N PHE A 23 14.63 -4.71 32.81
CA PHE A 23 14.38 -5.17 31.44
C PHE A 23 13.59 -4.08 30.71
N ALA A 24 14.04 -3.70 29.52
CA ALA A 24 13.30 -2.75 28.67
C ALA A 24 11.98 -3.42 28.22
N ALA A 25 10.89 -2.64 28.17
CA ALA A 25 9.63 -3.14 27.62
C ALA A 25 9.78 -3.36 26.09
N PRO A 26 9.04 -4.32 25.50
CA PRO A 26 8.98 -4.50 24.06
C PRO A 26 8.62 -3.18 23.37
N SER A 27 9.35 -2.84 22.32
CA SER A 27 9.13 -1.64 21.51
C SER A 27 8.89 -2.01 20.06
N ALA A 28 8.17 -1.16 19.33
CA ALA A 28 7.94 -1.32 17.90
C ALA A 28 8.09 0.01 17.16
N GLN A 29 8.24 -0.08 15.83
CA GLN A 29 8.20 1.08 14.94
C GLN A 29 7.70 0.68 13.55
N ILE A 30 7.18 1.65 12.83
CA ILE A 30 6.75 1.51 11.43
C ILE A 30 7.81 2.19 10.56
N VAL A 31 8.40 1.42 9.66
CA VAL A 31 9.43 1.89 8.73
C VAL A 31 8.89 1.86 7.31
N MET A 32 9.02 2.97 6.60
CA MET A 32 8.67 3.10 5.19
C MET A 32 9.89 3.57 4.40
N GLU A 33 10.09 3.05 3.19
CA GLU A 33 11.16 3.52 2.29
C GLU A 33 10.88 4.93 1.75
N LYS A 34 9.60 5.30 1.68
CA LYS A 34 9.12 6.62 1.29
C LYS A 34 7.84 6.98 2.02
N THR A 35 7.59 8.26 2.19
CA THR A 35 6.40 8.80 2.88
C THR A 35 5.47 9.58 1.96
N THR A 36 5.68 9.50 0.64
CA THR A 36 4.80 10.08 -0.37
C THR A 36 4.49 9.01 -1.40
N PHE A 37 3.20 8.74 -1.56
CA PHE A 37 2.64 7.78 -2.49
C PHE A 37 1.76 8.50 -3.49
N SER A 38 1.62 7.90 -4.65
CA SER A 38 0.70 8.35 -5.70
C SER A 38 -0.36 7.30 -5.98
N TYR A 39 -1.43 7.70 -6.66
CA TYR A 39 -2.39 6.75 -7.20
C TYR A 39 -1.69 5.71 -8.08
N GLY A 40 -2.19 4.47 -8.00
CA GLY A 40 -1.62 3.28 -8.65
C GLY A 40 -0.54 2.56 -7.82
N GLU A 41 0.00 3.20 -6.78
CA GLU A 41 0.99 2.58 -5.91
C GLU A 41 0.34 1.81 -4.76
N LYS A 42 0.98 0.71 -4.34
CA LYS A 42 0.58 -0.06 -3.16
C LYS A 42 1.29 0.51 -1.93
N LEU A 43 0.56 0.69 -0.84
CA LEU A 43 1.17 0.98 0.45
C LEU A 43 2.08 -0.19 0.85
N PHE A 44 3.30 0.13 1.26
CA PHE A 44 4.27 -0.85 1.75
C PHE A 44 5.01 -0.26 2.95
N TYR A 45 4.99 -0.99 4.06
CA TYR A 45 5.73 -0.63 5.26
C TYR A 45 6.22 -1.89 5.95
N THR A 46 7.14 -1.69 6.87
CA THR A 46 7.71 -2.74 7.71
C THR A 46 7.42 -2.41 9.17
N ILE A 47 6.93 -3.39 9.92
CA ILE A 47 6.88 -3.33 11.38
C ILE A 47 8.19 -3.91 11.90
N GLU A 48 8.94 -3.11 12.64
CA GLU A 48 10.12 -3.57 13.35
C GLU A 48 9.84 -3.61 14.85
N VAL A 49 10.17 -4.73 15.49
CA VAL A 49 10.00 -4.91 16.95
C VAL A 49 11.34 -5.22 17.60
N SER A 50 11.53 -4.80 18.85
CA SER A 50 12.74 -5.12 19.62
C SER A 50 12.81 -6.60 20.02
N GLU A 51 11.65 -7.24 20.16
CA GLU A 51 11.51 -8.67 20.46
C GLU A 51 10.14 -9.18 20.01
N VAL A 52 10.05 -10.49 19.75
CA VAL A 52 8.79 -11.16 19.37
C VAL A 52 8.09 -11.64 20.63
N THR A 53 6.94 -11.05 20.97
CA THR A 53 6.16 -11.39 22.17
C THR A 53 5.13 -12.51 21.94
N GLY A 54 4.79 -12.79 20.68
CA GLY A 54 3.68 -13.65 20.29
C GLY A 54 2.32 -12.94 20.24
N ASP A 55 2.25 -11.67 20.64
CA ASP A 55 1.06 -10.85 20.48
C ASP A 55 0.83 -10.50 19.00
N LEU A 56 -0.43 -10.25 18.65
CA LEU A 56 -0.77 -9.63 17.36
C LEU A 56 -0.43 -8.14 17.40
N ALA A 57 0.12 -7.63 16.30
CA ALA A 57 0.11 -6.20 16.01
C ALA A 57 -1.25 -5.82 15.45
N ILE A 58 -1.88 -4.78 16.00
CA ILE A 58 -3.17 -4.28 15.50
C ILE A 58 -2.93 -2.96 14.78
N ILE A 59 -3.25 -2.91 13.49
CA ILE A 59 -3.09 -1.73 12.66
C ILE A 59 -4.44 -1.05 12.41
N HIS A 60 -4.44 0.29 12.46
CA HIS A 60 -5.46 1.13 11.85
C HIS A 60 -4.83 2.12 10.88
N ILE A 61 -5.41 2.27 9.69
CA ILE A 61 -5.01 3.28 8.73
C ILE A 61 -6.11 4.34 8.69
N ARG A 62 -5.77 5.60 8.92
CA ARG A 62 -6.76 6.70 8.96
C ARG A 62 -6.30 7.93 8.22
N ASP A 63 -7.25 8.73 7.75
CA ASP A 63 -7.00 10.06 7.19
C ASP A 63 -6.84 11.12 8.30
N GLU A 64 -6.58 12.38 7.91
CA GLU A 64 -6.47 13.51 8.84
C GLU A 64 -7.75 13.80 9.63
N SER A 65 -8.93 13.40 9.12
CA SER A 65 -10.20 13.55 9.84
C SER A 65 -10.41 12.47 10.91
N GLY A 66 -9.55 11.45 10.94
CA GLY A 66 -9.66 10.29 11.83
C GLY A 66 -10.55 9.18 11.28
N LYS A 67 -11.12 9.34 10.08
CA LYS A 67 -11.83 8.25 9.39
C LYS A 67 -10.79 7.24 8.92
N GLY A 68 -11.00 5.97 9.25
CA GLY A 68 -10.01 4.95 8.97
C GLY A 68 -10.59 3.57 8.72
N SER A 69 -9.67 2.62 8.55
CA SER A 69 -9.95 1.21 8.37
C SER A 69 -10.54 0.59 9.64
N SER A 70 -11.13 -0.60 9.48
CA SER A 70 -11.25 -1.55 10.58
C SER A 70 -9.87 -1.97 11.10
N ALA A 71 -9.83 -2.58 12.28
CA ALA A 71 -8.62 -3.18 12.84
C ALA A 71 -8.05 -4.27 11.91
N ILE A 72 -6.76 -4.19 11.61
CA ILE A 72 -6.03 -5.16 10.78
C ILE A 72 -5.05 -5.90 11.69
N PRO A 73 -5.34 -7.15 12.10
CA PRO A 73 -4.42 -7.95 12.89
C PRO A 73 -3.28 -8.50 12.03
N ILE A 74 -2.05 -8.33 12.49
CA ILE A 74 -0.82 -8.80 11.84
C ILE A 74 -0.06 -9.69 12.82
N GLU A 75 0.28 -10.89 12.39
CA GLU A 75 1.15 -11.79 13.16
C GLU A 75 2.60 -11.30 13.11
N ILE A 76 3.22 -11.16 14.29
CA ILE A 76 4.63 -10.83 14.41
C ILE A 76 5.39 -12.11 14.77
N SER A 77 6.02 -12.73 13.78
CA SER A 77 6.80 -13.97 13.93
C SER A 77 8.32 -13.73 13.92
N GLN A 78 8.75 -12.53 13.54
CA GLN A 78 10.14 -12.13 13.41
C GLN A 78 10.29 -10.64 13.76
N LEU A 79 11.53 -10.18 13.97
CA LEU A 79 11.82 -8.80 14.35
C LEU A 79 11.44 -7.77 13.28
N ARG A 80 11.30 -8.22 12.02
CA ARG A 80 11.00 -7.38 10.87
C ARG A 80 9.89 -8.03 10.03
N THR A 81 8.70 -7.45 10.05
CA THR A 81 7.53 -7.96 9.33
C THR A 81 7.14 -6.99 8.22
N GLU A 82 7.24 -7.43 6.98
CA GLU A 82 6.80 -6.65 5.81
C GLU A 82 5.29 -6.74 5.65
N VAL A 83 4.65 -5.60 5.38
CA VAL A 83 3.20 -5.49 5.25
C VAL A 83 2.87 -4.78 3.92
N PRO A 84 2.70 -5.54 2.82
CA PRO A 84 2.21 -5.01 1.57
C PRO A 84 0.68 -4.86 1.58
N SER A 85 0.17 -3.75 1.06
CA SER A 85 -1.26 -3.62 0.72
C SER A 85 -1.64 -4.56 -0.41
N LEU A 86 -2.84 -5.13 -0.33
CA LEU A 86 -3.42 -5.96 -1.39
C LEU A 86 -3.78 -5.15 -2.63
N TYR A 87 -4.23 -3.90 -2.42
CA TYR A 87 -4.73 -3.02 -3.47
C TYR A 87 -3.91 -1.73 -3.54
N PRO A 88 -3.72 -1.16 -4.75
CA PRO A 88 -3.12 0.16 -4.90
C PRO A 88 -4.06 1.26 -4.41
N PHE A 89 -3.53 2.47 -4.25
CA PHE A 89 -4.35 3.66 -4.03
C PHE A 89 -5.10 4.02 -5.31
N GLU A 90 -6.43 4.04 -5.23
CA GLU A 90 -7.34 4.46 -6.31
C GLU A 90 -8.07 5.75 -5.89
N LYS A 91 -8.15 6.71 -6.81
CA LYS A 91 -8.68 8.06 -6.58
C LYS A 91 -10.15 8.07 -6.12
N GLU A 92 -10.93 7.14 -6.64
CA GLU A 92 -12.35 6.96 -6.30
C GLU A 92 -12.56 6.49 -4.86
N VAL A 93 -11.56 5.83 -4.27
CA VAL A 93 -11.62 5.23 -2.94
C VAL A 93 -10.88 6.09 -1.91
N PHE A 94 -9.73 6.65 -2.29
CA PHE A 94 -8.82 7.36 -1.39
C PHE A 94 -8.66 8.82 -1.81
N PRO A 95 -9.11 9.79 -0.98
CA PRO A 95 -8.83 11.20 -1.24
C PRO A 95 -7.33 11.49 -1.07
N GLU A 96 -6.84 12.49 -1.80
CA GLU A 96 -5.51 13.05 -1.57
C GLU A 96 -5.38 13.61 -0.15
N GLY A 97 -4.16 13.60 0.38
CA GLY A 97 -3.84 14.20 1.67
C GLY A 97 -2.98 13.30 2.54
N LYS A 98 -2.95 13.63 3.82
CA LYS A 98 -2.13 12.92 4.80
C LYS A 98 -2.92 11.77 5.43
N PHE A 99 -2.21 10.66 5.61
CA PHE A 99 -2.69 9.45 6.25
C PHE A 99 -1.74 9.04 7.38
N PHE A 100 -2.27 8.26 8.30
CA PHE A 100 -1.57 7.73 9.45
C PHE A 100 -1.73 6.22 9.51
N ILE A 101 -0.65 5.53 9.87
CA ILE A 101 -0.63 4.13 10.24
C ILE A 101 -0.45 4.10 11.75
N ASP A 102 -1.50 3.74 12.48
CA ASP A 102 -1.45 3.53 13.92
C ASP A 102 -1.23 2.03 14.19
N LEU A 103 -0.21 1.72 14.98
CA LEU A 103 0.18 0.39 15.39
C LEU A 103 0.02 0.27 16.89
N GLN A 104 -0.74 -0.74 17.32
CA GLN A 104 -0.74 -1.22 18.69
C GLN A 104 0.02 -2.54 18.76
N TYR A 105 1.04 -2.62 19.63
CA TYR A 105 1.80 -3.84 19.88
C TYR A 105 2.23 -3.94 21.33
N SER A 106 1.97 -5.08 21.96
CA SER A 106 2.29 -5.36 23.37
C SER A 106 1.87 -4.24 24.35
N GLY A 107 0.70 -3.65 24.11
CA GLY A 107 0.13 -2.59 24.95
C GLY A 107 0.68 -1.17 24.72
N ALA A 108 1.64 -1.00 23.81
CA ALA A 108 2.14 0.30 23.39
C ALA A 108 1.56 0.70 22.01
N GLU A 109 1.51 2.00 21.76
CA GLU A 109 1.00 2.60 20.52
C GLU A 109 2.10 3.38 19.80
N TYR A 110 2.11 3.28 18.48
CA TYR A 110 3.07 3.91 17.58
C TYR A 110 2.33 4.44 16.37
N THR A 111 2.78 5.57 15.82
CA THR A 111 2.16 6.15 14.62
C THR A 111 3.25 6.54 13.63
N ALA A 112 3.01 6.26 12.36
CA ALA A 112 3.76 6.84 11.24
C ALA A 112 2.80 7.56 10.28
N GLU A 113 3.29 8.57 9.57
CA GLU A 113 2.51 9.34 8.61
C GLU A 113 3.06 9.19 7.18
N PHE A 114 2.16 9.28 6.20
CA PHE A 114 2.50 9.38 4.78
C PHE A 114 1.50 10.30 4.07
N ASN A 115 1.85 10.77 2.89
CA ASN A 115 0.99 11.57 2.04
C ASN A 115 0.61 10.80 0.78
N LEU A 116 -0.64 10.93 0.37
CA LEU A 116 -1.15 10.50 -0.93
C LEU A 116 -1.37 11.75 -1.79
N ILE A 117 -0.76 11.76 -2.97
CA ILE A 117 -0.87 12.86 -3.93
C ILE A 117 -1.33 12.35 -5.29
N ASP A 118 -2.02 13.18 -6.05
CA ASP A 118 -2.18 12.98 -7.48
C ASP A 118 -0.92 13.46 -8.21
N SER A 119 -0.15 12.52 -8.76
CA SER A 119 1.02 12.81 -9.61
C SER A 119 0.69 12.79 -11.10
N GLY A 120 -0.59 12.64 -11.46
CA GLY A 120 -1.04 12.49 -12.85
C GLY A 120 -0.76 11.11 -13.43
N ASN A 121 -0.58 10.08 -12.58
CA ASN A 121 -0.44 8.71 -13.03
C ASN A 121 -1.76 8.22 -13.63
N VAL A 122 -1.69 7.56 -14.78
CA VAL A 122 -2.83 6.81 -15.30
C VAL A 122 -3.03 5.58 -14.43
N VAL A 123 -4.18 5.49 -13.77
CA VAL A 123 -4.59 4.37 -12.93
C VAL A 123 -5.87 3.79 -13.47
N ILE A 124 -5.88 2.47 -13.67
CA ILE A 124 -7.06 1.74 -14.13
C ILE A 124 -7.59 0.94 -12.94
N PRO A 125 -8.81 1.22 -12.47
CA PRO A 125 -9.36 0.58 -11.27
C PRO A 125 -9.40 -0.94 -11.34
N PHE A 126 -9.32 -1.57 -10.16
CA PHE A 126 -9.35 -3.01 -10.01
C PHE A 126 -10.60 -3.67 -10.64
N GLN A 127 -11.75 -3.00 -10.61
CA GLN A 127 -13.00 -3.46 -11.20
C GLN A 127 -12.86 -3.62 -12.73
N THR A 128 -12.16 -2.70 -13.40
CA THR A 128 -11.86 -2.80 -14.84
C THR A 128 -10.94 -3.99 -15.13
N LYS A 129 -9.99 -4.30 -14.23
CA LYS A 129 -9.14 -5.51 -14.36
C LYS A 129 -9.96 -6.79 -14.35
N GLN A 130 -11.00 -6.88 -13.51
CA GLN A 130 -11.90 -8.04 -13.50
C GLN A 130 -12.63 -8.21 -14.84
N ILE A 131 -13.12 -7.12 -15.42
CA ILE A 131 -13.80 -7.14 -16.72
C ILE A 131 -12.83 -7.53 -17.85
N ALA A 132 -11.60 -7.01 -17.81
CA ALA A 132 -10.58 -7.38 -18.77
C ALA A 132 -10.16 -8.86 -18.67
N TYR A 133 -10.10 -9.42 -17.47
CA TYR A 133 -9.89 -10.86 -17.29
C TYR A 133 -11.03 -11.66 -17.95
N SER A 134 -12.29 -11.26 -17.74
CA SER A 134 -13.43 -11.88 -18.41
C SER A 134 -13.38 -11.73 -19.93
N TRP A 135 -12.93 -10.58 -20.45
CA TRP A 135 -12.80 -10.35 -21.90
C TRP A 135 -11.73 -11.24 -22.53
N VAL A 136 -10.55 -11.37 -21.91
CA VAL A 136 -9.48 -12.28 -22.34
C VAL A 136 -9.99 -13.73 -22.44
N ASN A 137 -10.87 -14.12 -21.52
CA ASN A 137 -11.48 -15.45 -21.47
C ASN A 137 -12.75 -15.58 -22.34
N ASN A 138 -13.04 -14.61 -23.21
CA ASN A 138 -14.22 -14.59 -24.08
C ASN A 138 -15.58 -14.66 -23.35
N GLN A 139 -15.63 -14.20 -22.10
CA GLN A 139 -16.84 -14.22 -21.28
C GLN A 139 -17.68 -12.95 -21.43
N VAL A 140 -17.07 -11.86 -21.89
CA VAL A 140 -17.73 -10.57 -22.18
C VAL A 140 -17.26 -10.04 -23.54
N SER A 141 -18.08 -9.20 -24.18
CA SER A 141 -17.75 -8.60 -25.47
C SER A 141 -16.70 -7.49 -25.34
N SER A 142 -16.08 -7.13 -26.46
CA SER A 142 -15.16 -5.99 -26.54
C SER A 142 -15.84 -4.68 -26.17
N GLY A 143 -17.11 -4.47 -26.53
CA GLY A 143 -17.87 -3.30 -26.12
C GLY A 143 -18.03 -3.17 -24.60
N ILE A 144 -18.22 -4.28 -23.87
CA ILE A 144 -18.26 -4.26 -22.39
C ILE A 144 -16.90 -3.83 -21.81
N LEU A 145 -15.78 -4.28 -22.39
CA LEU A 145 -14.46 -3.85 -21.95
C LEU A 145 -14.23 -2.36 -22.23
N ILE A 146 -14.52 -1.87 -23.44
CA ILE A 146 -14.34 -0.44 -23.76
C ILE A 146 -15.26 0.43 -22.90
N ASP A 147 -16.52 0.03 -22.66
CA ASP A 147 -17.45 0.75 -21.78
C ASP A 147 -16.91 0.83 -20.34
N SER A 148 -16.36 -0.28 -19.83
CA SER A 148 -15.75 -0.29 -18.49
C SER A 148 -14.51 0.59 -18.41
N ILE A 149 -13.72 0.64 -19.48
CA ILE A 149 -12.57 1.53 -19.59
C ILE A 149 -13.06 2.98 -19.62
N GLN A 150 -14.06 3.31 -20.45
CA GLN A 150 -14.61 4.67 -20.56
C GLN A 150 -15.11 5.23 -19.24
N LYS A 151 -15.78 4.39 -18.44
CA LYS A 151 -16.43 4.82 -17.19
C LYS A 151 -15.50 4.89 -15.99
N MET A 152 -14.43 4.11 -15.99
CA MET A 152 -13.61 3.88 -14.79
C MET A 152 -12.17 4.36 -14.97
N VAL A 153 -11.76 4.67 -16.19
CA VAL A 153 -10.47 5.32 -16.42
C VAL A 153 -10.67 6.83 -16.30
N GLU A 154 -9.80 7.51 -15.56
CA GLU A 154 -9.85 8.96 -15.38
C GLU A 154 -9.98 9.68 -16.74
N GLU A 155 -10.72 10.80 -16.76
CA GLU A 155 -11.23 11.49 -17.96
C GLU A 155 -10.18 11.83 -19.04
N ASP A 156 -8.88 11.70 -18.76
CA ASP A 156 -7.78 11.98 -19.68
C ASP A 156 -6.89 10.78 -20.04
N ALA A 157 -7.09 9.62 -19.41
CA ALA A 157 -6.19 8.48 -19.59
C ALA A 157 -6.49 7.69 -20.87
N ILE A 158 -7.76 7.59 -21.28
CA ILE A 158 -8.18 7.06 -22.59
C ILE A 158 -9.33 7.92 -23.11
N ASN A 159 -9.11 8.58 -24.24
CA ASN A 159 -10.09 9.41 -24.92
C ASN A 159 -10.81 8.60 -26.00
N ILE A 160 -12.03 8.18 -25.69
CA ILE A 160 -12.93 7.53 -26.65
C ILE A 160 -13.77 8.65 -27.29
N PRO A 161 -13.74 8.79 -28.63
CA PRO A 161 -14.29 9.97 -29.32
C PRO A 161 -15.82 10.13 -29.24
N TYR A 162 -16.53 9.19 -28.62
CA TYR A 162 -17.97 9.26 -28.36
C TYR A 162 -18.38 8.30 -27.23
N GLU A 163 -19.57 8.53 -26.68
CA GLU A 163 -20.18 7.65 -25.69
C GLU A 163 -20.64 6.36 -26.36
N ILE A 164 -20.26 5.20 -25.79
CA ILE A 164 -20.71 3.92 -26.32
C ILE A 164 -22.20 3.75 -26.07
N ASP A 165 -22.97 3.72 -27.15
CA ASP A 165 -24.38 3.34 -27.09
C ASP A 165 -24.52 1.84 -26.81
N ARG A 166 -25.42 1.48 -25.91
CA ARG A 166 -25.72 0.08 -25.56
C ARG A 166 -26.16 -0.73 -26.77
N ASP A 167 -26.83 -0.07 -27.73
CA ASP A 167 -27.36 -0.73 -28.91
C ASP A 167 -26.25 -1.13 -29.92
N HIS A 168 -25.04 -0.59 -29.78
CA HIS A 168 -23.91 -0.84 -30.69
C HIS A 168 -22.71 -1.54 -30.01
N MET A 169 -22.84 -1.94 -28.74
CA MET A 169 -21.75 -2.60 -27.98
C MET A 169 -21.25 -3.90 -28.63
N GLU A 170 -22.08 -4.59 -29.40
CA GLU A 170 -21.71 -5.83 -30.10
C GLU A 170 -20.91 -5.57 -31.38
N GLU A 171 -20.97 -4.35 -31.93
CA GLU A 171 -20.26 -3.95 -33.16
C GLU A 171 -18.80 -3.55 -32.86
N ILE A 172 -18.52 -3.18 -31.61
CA ILE A 172 -17.18 -2.81 -31.16
C ILE A 172 -16.26 -4.02 -31.23
N TYR A 173 -15.16 -3.89 -31.97
CA TYR A 173 -14.17 -4.95 -32.13
C TYR A 173 -12.78 -4.50 -31.67
N ILE A 174 -12.26 -5.13 -30.63
CA ILE A 174 -10.84 -5.07 -30.26
C ILE A 174 -10.13 -6.24 -30.95
N PRO A 175 -9.02 -6.01 -31.67
CA PRO A 175 -8.25 -7.09 -32.27
C PRO A 175 -7.79 -8.15 -31.27
N GLU A 176 -7.92 -9.41 -31.64
CA GLU A 176 -7.60 -10.56 -30.78
C GLU A 176 -6.17 -10.56 -30.23
N TRP A 177 -5.20 -10.06 -31.00
CA TRP A 177 -3.81 -9.98 -30.55
C TRP A 177 -3.64 -9.05 -29.34
N MET A 178 -4.58 -8.13 -29.09
CA MET A 178 -4.56 -7.24 -27.93
C MET A 178 -4.75 -8.00 -26.60
N LYS A 179 -5.32 -9.22 -26.63
CA LYS A 179 -5.42 -10.08 -25.44
C LYS A 179 -4.06 -10.36 -24.81
N ILE A 180 -3.00 -10.48 -25.61
CA ILE A 180 -1.65 -10.68 -25.08
C ILE A 180 -1.20 -9.48 -24.24
N THR A 181 -1.42 -8.26 -24.76
CA THR A 181 -1.11 -7.03 -24.04
C THR A 181 -1.97 -6.88 -22.79
N THR A 182 -3.26 -7.24 -22.86
CA THR A 182 -4.14 -7.28 -21.69
C THR A 182 -3.68 -8.29 -20.64
N ILE A 183 -3.22 -9.47 -21.03
CA ILE A 183 -2.63 -10.46 -20.11
C ILE A 183 -1.37 -9.89 -19.44
N TRP A 184 -0.47 -9.25 -20.20
CA TRP A 184 0.71 -8.61 -19.60
C TRP A 184 0.34 -7.53 -18.59
N TRP A 185 -0.71 -6.77 -18.85
CA TRP A 185 -1.21 -5.78 -17.92
C TRP A 185 -1.82 -6.41 -16.66
N LEU A 186 -2.66 -7.45 -16.82
CA LEU A 186 -3.27 -8.19 -15.71
C LEU A 186 -2.22 -8.89 -14.82
N GLU A 187 -1.11 -9.33 -15.41
CA GLU A 187 0.03 -9.92 -14.71
C GLU A 187 1.02 -8.88 -14.15
N GLU A 188 0.64 -7.60 -14.15
CA GLU A 188 1.47 -6.47 -13.68
C GLU A 188 2.84 -6.36 -14.38
N LYS A 189 2.99 -6.93 -15.60
CA LYS A 189 4.22 -6.84 -16.42
C LYS A 189 4.34 -5.52 -17.18
N ILE A 190 3.22 -4.84 -17.40
CA ILE A 190 3.17 -3.48 -17.93
C ILE A 190 2.26 -2.62 -17.06
N SER A 191 2.56 -1.32 -16.98
CA SER A 191 1.78 -0.38 -16.17
C SER A 191 0.41 -0.10 -16.78
N ASP A 192 -0.52 0.37 -15.94
CA ASP A 192 -1.82 0.89 -16.36
C ASP A 192 -1.68 1.95 -17.46
N GLY A 193 -0.74 2.89 -17.31
CA GLY A 193 -0.44 3.89 -18.34
C GLY A 193 0.09 3.30 -19.65
N THR A 194 0.92 2.25 -19.61
CA THR A 194 1.38 1.56 -20.83
C THR A 194 0.21 0.89 -21.55
N TYR A 195 -0.68 0.24 -20.79
CA TYR A 195 -1.86 -0.42 -21.32
C TYR A 195 -2.84 0.59 -21.92
N ALA A 196 -3.11 1.70 -21.22
CA ALA A 196 -3.95 2.79 -21.68
C ALA A 196 -3.43 3.41 -22.98
N ASN A 197 -2.13 3.70 -23.05
CA ASN A 197 -1.50 4.20 -24.27
C ASN A 197 -1.61 3.23 -25.45
N ALA A 198 -1.50 1.92 -25.19
CA ALA A 198 -1.71 0.92 -26.24
C ALA A 198 -3.14 0.96 -26.77
N PHE A 199 -4.15 1.03 -25.89
CA PHE A 199 -5.55 1.21 -26.27
C PHE A 199 -5.78 2.49 -27.07
N GLN A 200 -5.30 3.63 -26.57
CA GLN A 200 -5.44 4.92 -27.24
C GLN A 200 -4.85 4.86 -28.65
N ASN A 201 -3.67 4.28 -28.84
CA ASN A 201 -3.05 4.16 -30.16
C ASN A 201 -3.91 3.36 -31.16
N LEU A 202 -4.67 2.37 -30.69
CA LEU A 202 -5.56 1.59 -31.57
C LEU A 202 -6.84 2.33 -31.91
N ILE A 203 -7.36 3.14 -30.98
CA ILE A 203 -8.48 4.04 -31.23
C ILE A 203 -8.06 5.09 -32.27
N ASP A 204 -6.94 5.77 -32.04
CA ASP A 204 -6.44 6.85 -32.93
C ASP A 204 -6.18 6.36 -34.36
N ARG A 205 -5.73 5.10 -34.51
CA ARG A 205 -5.48 4.47 -35.80
C ARG A 205 -6.71 3.84 -36.44
N GLN A 206 -7.88 3.94 -35.80
CA GLN A 206 -9.13 3.32 -36.24
C GLN A 206 -9.00 1.80 -36.43
N ILE A 207 -8.19 1.16 -35.59
CA ILE A 207 -8.02 -0.30 -35.58
C ILE A 207 -9.07 -0.94 -34.67
N ILE A 208 -9.38 -0.30 -33.55
CA ILE A 208 -10.63 -0.59 -32.84
C ILE A 208 -11.71 0.11 -33.62
N THR A 209 -12.53 -0.66 -34.32
CA THR A 209 -13.77 -0.15 -34.90
C THR A 209 -14.73 -0.01 -33.75
N ILE A 210 -14.97 1.23 -33.36
CA ILE A 210 -16.05 1.60 -32.45
C ILE A 210 -17.23 1.97 -33.34
#